data_AF-A0A8K0G2W5-F1
#
_entry.id   AF-A0A8K0G2W5-F1
#
_cell.length_a   1.000
_cell.length_b   1.000
_cell.length_c   1.000
_cell.angle_alpha   90.00
_cell.angle_beta   90.00
_cell.angle_gamma   90.00
#
_symmetry.space_group_name_H-M   'P 1'
#
loop_
_entity.id
_entity.type
_entity.pdbx_description
1 polymer ?
#
loop_
_entity_poly.entity_id
_entity_poly.type
_entity_poly.pdbx_seq_one_letter_code
_entity_poly.pdbx_strand_id
1 'polypeptide(L)'
;MIVAKLLIQELWKLRISRDENVLHNLQVKWINFQNELFVINEFKIPRHVMIPEYITIEMHGFFDAFERAYGACLYIRYITAIKIMSNLLCGKSQVAPVKSVSLPRLELCRAVLLANLVKKVIESLRIDFSRVMYSTLACIKWEVFVANRVGEIQTLIIRQTRDFSLTGYHI
;
A
#
# COMPACT_ATOMS: atom_id res chain seq x y z
N MET A 1 -2.42 -7.46 -9.17
CA MET A 1 -3.85 -7.42 -8.77
C MET A 1 -4.59 -6.10 -9.05
N ILE A 2 -3.96 -4.92 -8.99
CA ILE A 2 -4.70 -3.65 -9.23
C ILE A 2 -5.27 -3.55 -10.65
N VAL A 3 -4.57 -4.09 -11.65
CA VAL A 3 -5.02 -4.17 -13.05
C VAL A 3 -6.37 -4.88 -13.16
N ALA A 4 -6.53 -6.06 -12.54
CA ALA A 4 -7.82 -6.76 -12.50
C ALA A 4 -8.95 -5.88 -11.93
N LYS A 5 -8.69 -5.20 -10.81
CA LYS A 5 -9.68 -4.32 -10.17
C LYS A 5 -10.06 -3.14 -11.08
N LEU A 6 -9.09 -2.61 -11.84
CA LEU A 6 -9.33 -1.55 -12.82
C LEU A 6 -10.17 -2.05 -13.99
N LEU A 7 -9.90 -3.25 -14.51
CA LEU A 7 -10.69 -3.86 -15.59
C LEU A 7 -12.14 -4.12 -15.16
N ILE A 8 -12.34 -4.63 -13.94
CA ILE A 8 -13.69 -4.81 -13.37
C ILE A 8 -14.39 -3.45 -13.23
N GLN A 9 -13.68 -2.41 -12.79
CA GLN A 9 -14.26 -1.06 -12.71
C GLN A 9 -14.62 -0.52 -14.10
N GLU A 10 -13.80 -0.76 -15.13
CA GLU A 10 -14.10 -0.38 -16.53
C GLU A 10 -15.36 -1.09 -17.04
N LEU A 11 -15.48 -2.40 -16.80
CA LEU A 11 -16.67 -3.18 -17.16
C LEU A 11 -17.95 -2.62 -16.52
N TRP A 12 -17.91 -2.32 -15.22
CA TRP A 12 -19.07 -1.76 -14.52
C TRP A 12 -19.48 -0.38 -15.03
N LYS A 13 -18.53 0.44 -15.51
CA LYS A 13 -18.84 1.75 -16.10
C LYS A 13 -19.60 1.61 -17.42
N LEU A 14 -19.37 0.54 -18.17
CA LEU A 14 -20.03 0.31 -19.46
C LEU A 14 -21.48 -0.16 -19.34
N ARG A 15 -21.93 -0.56 -18.13
CA ARG A 15 -23.31 -1.01 -17.86
C ARG A 15 -23.81 -2.10 -18.82
N ILE A 16 -22.90 -2.97 -19.25
CA ILE A 16 -23.18 -4.08 -20.16
C ILE A 16 -24.03 -5.12 -19.40
N SER A 17 -25.04 -5.68 -20.06
CA SER A 17 -25.84 -6.77 -19.49
C SER A 17 -24.99 -8.03 -19.32
N ARG A 18 -25.37 -8.93 -18.41
CA ARG A 18 -24.63 -10.18 -18.17
C ARG A 18 -24.50 -11.04 -19.43
N ASP A 19 -25.49 -10.97 -20.31
CA ASP A 19 -25.59 -11.80 -21.52
C ASP A 19 -25.07 -11.09 -22.79
N GLU A 20 -24.60 -9.84 -22.65
CA GLU A 20 -24.02 -9.08 -23.75
C GLU A 20 -22.52 -9.35 -23.88
N ASN A 21 -22.04 -9.42 -25.13
CA ASN A 21 -20.62 -9.61 -25.40
C ASN A 21 -19.79 -8.41 -24.92
N VAL A 22 -18.67 -8.70 -24.26
CA VAL A 22 -17.70 -7.67 -23.84
C VAL A 22 -17.02 -7.07 -25.07
N LEU A 23 -16.74 -5.78 -25.02
CA LEU A 23 -16.00 -5.09 -26.07
C LEU A 23 -14.63 -5.75 -26.31
N HIS A 24 -14.26 -5.93 -27.58
CA HIS A 24 -13.03 -6.61 -27.98
C HIS A 24 -11.76 -6.04 -27.30
N ASN A 25 -11.69 -4.73 -27.12
CA ASN A 25 -10.56 -4.08 -26.45
C ASN A 25 -10.40 -4.53 -24.97
N LEU A 26 -11.49 -4.71 -24.24
CA LEU A 26 -11.46 -5.18 -22.85
C LEU A 26 -11.12 -6.67 -22.78
N GLN A 27 -11.63 -7.45 -23.73
CA GLN A 27 -11.27 -8.86 -23.86
C GLN A 27 -9.76 -9.03 -24.07
N VAL A 28 -9.15 -8.25 -24.97
CA VAL A 28 -7.70 -8.26 -25.18
C VAL A 28 -6.93 -7.88 -23.91
N LYS A 29 -7.34 -6.81 -23.21
CA LYS A 29 -6.70 -6.42 -21.93
C LYS A 29 -6.81 -7.52 -20.88
N TRP A 30 -7.95 -8.21 -20.80
CA TRP A 30 -8.16 -9.30 -19.87
C TRP A 30 -7.26 -10.49 -20.17
N ILE A 31 -7.17 -10.90 -21.44
CA ILE A 31 -6.29 -11.99 -21.88
C ILE A 31 -4.81 -11.66 -21.56
N ASN A 32 -4.37 -10.43 -21.85
CA ASN A 32 -3.01 -10.00 -21.51
C ASN A 32 -2.74 -10.07 -20.01
N PHE A 33 -3.68 -9.57 -19.19
CA PHE A 33 -3.58 -9.68 -17.73
C PHE A 33 -3.52 -11.15 -17.28
N GLN A 34 -4.32 -12.05 -17.86
CA GLN A 34 -4.26 -13.48 -17.57
C GLN A 34 -2.90 -14.09 -17.92
N ASN A 35 -2.31 -13.69 -19.04
CA ASN A 35 -0.99 -14.16 -19.45
C ASN A 35 0.11 -13.70 -18.46
N GLU A 36 0.03 -12.47 -17.96
CA GLU A 36 0.93 -11.97 -16.92
C GLU A 36 0.79 -12.71 -15.58
N LEU A 37 -0.41 -13.24 -15.27
CA LEU A 37 -0.63 -13.98 -14.02
C LEU A 37 0.18 -15.27 -13.94
N PHE A 38 0.56 -15.88 -15.06
CA PHE A 38 1.39 -17.10 -15.03
C PHE A 38 2.75 -16.86 -14.38
N VAL A 39 3.31 -15.65 -14.50
CA VAL A 39 4.58 -15.27 -13.85
C VAL A 39 4.48 -15.33 -12.32
N ILE A 40 3.28 -15.14 -11.76
CA ILE A 40 3.07 -15.22 -10.30
C ILE A 40 3.28 -16.65 -9.78
N ASN A 41 3.06 -17.68 -10.61
CA ASN A 41 3.29 -19.07 -10.20
C ASN A 41 4.76 -19.35 -9.89
N GLU A 42 5.68 -18.56 -10.47
CA GLU A 42 7.12 -18.66 -10.22
C GLU A 42 7.56 -17.79 -9.03
N PHE A 43 6.72 -16.83 -8.62
CA PHE A 43 7.03 -15.90 -7.54
C PHE A 43 6.84 -16.55 -6.17
N LYS A 44 7.94 -16.69 -5.43
CA LYS A 44 7.94 -17.27 -4.08
C LYS A 44 8.11 -16.18 -3.02
N ILE A 45 7.13 -16.06 -2.13
CA ILE A 45 7.23 -15.22 -0.93
C ILE A 45 7.54 -16.12 0.27
N PRO A 46 8.64 -15.88 1.01
CA PRO A 46 8.92 -16.58 2.25
C PRO A 46 7.77 -16.36 3.26
N ARG A 47 7.11 -17.44 3.69
CA ARG A 47 6.00 -17.38 4.65
C ARG A 47 6.46 -16.90 6.03
N HIS A 48 7.69 -17.22 6.41
CA HIS A 48 8.28 -16.80 7.68
C HIS A 48 9.13 -15.57 7.45
N VAL A 49 8.65 -14.43 7.94
CA VAL A 49 9.23 -13.11 7.66
C VAL A 49 10.33 -12.74 8.66
N MET A 50 10.33 -13.37 9.85
CA MET A 50 11.24 -13.10 10.97
C MET A 50 12.37 -14.15 11.08
N ILE A 51 13.45 -13.81 11.79
CA ILE A 51 14.50 -14.75 12.17
C ILE A 51 14.70 -14.59 13.67
N PRO A 52 14.79 -15.64 14.50
CA PRO A 52 14.76 -15.53 15.96
C PRO A 52 15.89 -14.69 16.58
N GLU A 53 17.02 -14.51 15.89
CA GLU A 53 18.24 -13.87 16.41
C GLU A 53 18.39 -12.40 15.97
N TYR A 54 17.30 -11.63 15.98
CA TYR A 54 17.36 -10.20 15.69
C TYR A 54 17.75 -9.38 16.93
N ILE A 55 18.58 -8.37 16.73
CA ILE A 55 18.92 -7.36 17.75
C ILE A 55 17.84 -6.28 17.75
N THR A 56 17.42 -5.83 16.57
CA THR A 56 16.35 -4.84 16.41
C THR A 56 15.42 -5.22 15.28
N ILE A 57 14.14 -4.89 15.45
CA ILE A 57 13.12 -5.07 14.43
C ILE A 57 12.39 -3.75 14.19
N GLU A 58 12.29 -3.38 12.91
CA GLU A 58 11.69 -2.14 12.47
C GLU A 58 10.59 -2.43 11.46
N MET A 59 9.55 -1.60 11.46
CA MET A 59 8.51 -1.60 10.45
C MET A 59 8.69 -0.38 9.54
N HIS A 60 8.66 -0.62 8.23
CA HIS A 60 8.81 0.41 7.21
C HIS A 60 7.60 0.40 6.29
N GLY A 61 6.80 1.46 6.37
CA GLY A 61 5.61 1.63 5.56
C GLY A 61 5.86 2.51 4.35
N PHE A 62 5.48 2.03 3.17
CA PHE A 62 5.52 2.78 1.94
C PHE A 62 4.11 2.93 1.39
N PHE A 63 3.85 4.06 0.74
CA PHE A 63 2.53 4.31 0.19
C PHE A 63 2.62 5.16 -1.08
N ASP A 64 1.81 4.82 -2.07
CA ASP A 64 1.80 5.47 -3.38
C ASP A 64 0.40 5.72 -3.92
N ALA A 65 0.24 6.77 -4.72
CA ALA A 65 -1.03 7.15 -5.32
C ALA A 65 -0.81 7.62 -6.75
N PHE A 66 -1.67 7.12 -7.62
CA PHE A 66 -1.83 7.51 -9.00
C PHE A 66 -3.29 7.88 -9.26
N GLU A 67 -3.58 8.56 -10.36
CA GLU A 67 -4.94 9.04 -10.70
C GLU A 67 -6.03 7.96 -10.60
N ARG A 68 -5.67 6.71 -10.96
CA ARG A 68 -6.60 5.59 -11.05
C ARG A 68 -6.59 4.66 -9.86
N ALA A 69 -5.58 4.72 -9.00
CA ALA A 69 -5.39 3.76 -7.92
C ALA A 69 -4.39 4.27 -6.88
N TYR A 70 -4.50 3.76 -5.67
CA TYR A 70 -3.55 4.05 -4.61
C TYR A 70 -3.32 2.82 -3.74
N GLY A 71 -2.20 2.78 -3.05
CA GLY A 71 -1.78 1.60 -2.28
C GLY A 71 -0.78 1.92 -1.19
N ALA A 72 -0.62 0.94 -0.31
CA ALA A 72 0.34 0.95 0.78
C ALA A 72 0.94 -0.45 0.95
N CYS A 73 2.20 -0.53 1.34
CA CYS A 73 2.86 -1.77 1.71
C CYS A 73 3.71 -1.58 2.97
N LEU A 74 3.86 -2.66 3.72
CA LEU A 74 4.65 -2.71 4.94
C LEU A 74 5.77 -3.71 4.73
N TYR A 75 6.98 -3.29 5.05
CA TYR A 75 8.16 -4.12 5.14
C TYR A 75 8.55 -4.25 6.61
N ILE A 76 9.06 -5.42 6.97
CA ILE A 76 9.79 -5.61 8.21
C ILE A 76 11.27 -5.61 7.87
N ARG A 77 12.04 -4.81 8.60
CA ARG A 77 13.49 -4.78 8.58
C ARG A 77 14.00 -5.30 9.90
N TYR A 78 14.85 -6.32 9.88
CA TYR A 78 15.53 -6.80 11.09
C TYR A 78 17.03 -6.71 10.91
N ILE A 79 17.68 -6.37 12.02
CA ILE A 79 19.13 -6.20 12.11
C ILE A 79 19.64 -7.30 13.04
N THR A 80 20.59 -8.09 12.56
CA THR A 80 21.34 -9.06 13.36
C THR A 80 22.78 -8.59 13.51
N ALA A 81 23.59 -9.30 14.28
CA ALA A 81 25.02 -8.98 14.42
C ALA A 81 25.80 -9.04 13.09
N ILE A 82 25.27 -9.75 12.08
CA ILE A 82 25.99 -10.10 10.85
C ILE A 82 25.34 -9.46 9.61
N LYS A 83 24.02 -9.26 9.61
CA LYS A 83 23.31 -8.76 8.42
C LYS A 83 22.05 -7.95 8.75
N ILE A 84 21.69 -7.13 7.77
CA ILE A 84 20.41 -6.41 7.73
C ILE A 84 19.58 -7.04 6.62
N MET A 85 18.33 -7.37 6.92
CA MET A 85 17.41 -7.93 5.93
C MET A 85 16.07 -7.20 6.00
N SER A 86 15.43 -7.07 4.85
CA SER A 86 14.10 -6.47 4.72
C SER A 86 13.20 -7.38 3.90
N ASN A 87 12.01 -7.67 4.42
CA ASN A 87 11.04 -8.54 3.77
C ASN A 87 9.69 -7.83 3.69
N LEU A 88 8.99 -7.97 2.56
CA LEU A 88 7.61 -7.52 2.43
C LEU A 88 6.73 -8.31 3.39
N LEU A 89 6.04 -7.61 4.29
CA LEU A 89 5.11 -8.21 5.22
C LEU A 89 3.71 -8.30 4.62
N CYS A 90 3.18 -7.17 4.14
CA CYS A 90 1.88 -7.13 3.49
C CYS A 90 1.73 -5.88 2.62
N GLY A 91 0.77 -5.92 1.70
CA GLY A 91 0.40 -4.79 0.88
C GLY A 91 -1.11 -4.71 0.69
N LYS A 92 -1.62 -3.49 0.53
CA LYS A 92 -3.02 -3.21 0.24
C LYS A 92 -3.13 -2.17 -0.85
N SER A 93 -3.98 -2.43 -1.83
CA SER A 93 -4.25 -1.52 -2.94
C SER A 93 -5.74 -1.30 -3.12
N GLN A 94 -6.11 -0.09 -3.52
CA GLN A 94 -7.48 0.33 -3.81
C GLN A 94 -7.54 1.05 -5.15
N VAL A 95 -8.66 0.88 -5.86
CA VAL A 95 -8.94 1.65 -7.06
C VAL A 95 -9.47 3.01 -6.64
N ALA A 96 -9.06 4.07 -7.34
CA ALA A 96 -9.60 5.40 -7.10
C ALA A 96 -11.13 5.43 -7.37
N PRO A 97 -11.89 6.27 -6.67
CA PRO A 97 -13.31 6.44 -6.94
C PRO A 97 -13.59 6.74 -8.41
N VAL A 98 -14.76 6.31 -8.91
CA VAL A 98 -15.16 6.58 -10.31
C VAL A 98 -15.30 8.09 -10.56
N LYS A 99 -15.78 8.83 -9.56
CA LYS A 99 -15.79 10.29 -9.58
C LYS A 99 -14.34 10.77 -9.47
N SER A 100 -13.94 11.69 -10.32
CA SER A 100 -12.59 12.25 -10.29
C SER A 100 -12.30 12.86 -8.92
N VAL A 101 -11.14 12.50 -8.37
CA VAL A 101 -10.63 13.01 -7.12
C VAL A 101 -9.26 13.60 -7.43
N SER A 102 -8.95 14.77 -6.87
CA SER A 102 -7.65 15.40 -7.09
C SER A 102 -6.53 14.51 -6.56
N LEU A 103 -5.36 14.58 -7.20
CA LEU A 103 -4.17 13.84 -6.77
C LEU A 103 -3.85 14.07 -5.27
N PRO A 104 -3.86 15.31 -4.73
CA PRO A 104 -3.63 15.53 -3.29
C PRO A 104 -4.61 14.80 -2.36
N ARG A 105 -5.87 14.62 -2.78
CA ARG A 105 -6.85 13.86 -2.00
C ARG A 105 -6.56 12.37 -2.04
N LEU A 106 -6.12 11.84 -3.19
CA LEU A 106 -5.66 10.45 -3.30
C LEU A 106 -4.39 10.23 -2.46
N GLU A 107 -3.49 11.22 -2.42
CA GLU A 107 -2.31 11.21 -1.56
C GLU A 107 -2.65 11.13 -0.07
N LEU A 108 -3.73 11.79 0.35
CA LEU A 108 -4.23 11.67 1.72
C LEU A 108 -4.89 10.30 1.97
N CYS A 109 -5.65 9.78 1.00
CA CYS A 109 -6.26 8.46 1.10
C CYS A 109 -5.23 7.33 1.23
N ARG A 110 -4.09 7.39 0.51
CA ARG A 110 -3.00 6.41 0.68
C ARG A 110 -2.35 6.49 2.06
N ALA A 111 -2.20 7.69 2.64
CA ALA A 111 -1.67 7.83 4.00
C ALA A 111 -2.60 7.20 5.05
N VAL A 112 -3.92 7.45 4.94
CA VAL A 112 -4.92 6.79 5.79
C VAL A 112 -4.94 5.27 5.57
N LEU A 113 -4.76 4.81 4.33
CA LEU A 113 -4.66 3.38 4.03
C LEU A 113 -3.46 2.74 4.74
N LEU A 114 -2.30 3.39 4.71
CA LEU A 114 -1.11 2.94 5.40
C LEU A 114 -1.33 2.89 6.91
N ALA A 115 -1.82 3.97 7.52
CA ALA A 115 -2.06 4.04 8.96
C ALA A 115 -2.98 2.90 9.45
N ASN A 116 -4.06 2.62 8.72
CA ASN A 116 -4.94 1.51 9.02
C ASN A 116 -4.26 0.14 8.84
N LEU A 117 -3.40 -0.01 7.84
CA LEU A 117 -2.65 -1.25 7.61
C LEU A 117 -1.66 -1.51 8.75
N VAL A 118 -0.93 -0.47 9.18
CA VAL A 118 0.01 -0.51 10.32
C VAL A 118 -0.71 -0.93 11.58
N LYS A 119 -1.80 -0.25 11.92
CA LYS A 119 -2.60 -0.56 13.10
C LYS A 119 -3.03 -2.02 13.11
N LYS A 120 -3.58 -2.50 11.99
CA LYS A 120 -4.04 -3.88 11.88
C LYS A 120 -2.88 -4.89 12.04
N VAL A 121 -1.71 -4.58 11.49
CA VAL A 121 -0.54 -5.43 11.62
C VAL A 121 -0.03 -5.48 13.06
N ILE A 122 0.08 -4.34 13.74
CA ILE A 122 0.52 -4.28 15.14
C ILE A 122 -0.43 -5.08 16.03
N GLU A 123 -1.74 -4.90 15.86
CA GLU A 123 -2.77 -5.65 16.58
C GLU A 123 -2.71 -7.17 16.32
N SER A 124 -2.31 -7.57 15.10
CA SER A 124 -2.27 -8.98 14.70
C SER A 124 -0.99 -9.70 15.10
N LEU A 125 0.16 -9.03 15.01
CA LEU A 125 1.47 -9.65 15.21
C LEU A 125 1.92 -9.65 16.67
N ARG A 126 1.43 -8.72 17.51
CA ARG A 126 1.84 -8.60 18.92
C ARG A 126 3.37 -8.57 19.10
N ILE A 127 4.06 -7.89 18.18
CA ILE A 127 5.51 -7.68 18.21
C ILE A 127 5.77 -6.23 18.61
N ASP A 128 6.71 -6.03 19.50
CA ASP A 128 7.21 -4.70 19.83
C ASP A 128 8.27 -4.28 18.81
N PHE A 129 7.88 -3.38 17.91
CA PHE A 129 8.80 -2.80 16.94
C PHE A 129 9.66 -1.72 17.60
N SER A 130 10.97 -1.82 17.44
CA SER A 130 11.94 -0.82 17.92
C SER A 130 11.74 0.54 17.23
N ARG A 131 11.27 0.51 15.98
CA ARG A 131 11.00 1.71 15.18
C ARG A 131 9.90 1.44 14.15
N VAL A 132 9.03 2.42 13.92
CA VAL A 132 8.08 2.41 12.81
C VAL A 132 8.30 3.67 11.96
N MET A 133 8.65 3.49 10.69
CA MET A 133 8.89 4.57 9.74
C MET A 133 7.84 4.54 8.63
N TYR A 134 7.51 5.72 8.10
CA TYR A 134 6.62 5.86 6.96
C TYR A 134 7.28 6.74 5.90
N SER A 135 7.31 6.29 4.66
CA SER A 135 7.92 7.02 3.56
C SER A 135 7.01 7.02 2.33
N THR A 136 7.08 8.11 1.58
CA THR A 136 6.48 8.22 0.24
C THR A 136 7.57 8.00 -0.79
N LEU A 137 7.25 7.30 -1.88
CA LEU A 137 8.15 7.25 -3.04
C LEU A 137 8.14 8.59 -3.81
N ALA A 138 7.21 9.49 -3.51
CA ALA A 138 7.09 10.83 -4.11
C ALA A 138 7.22 11.92 -3.04
N CYS A 139 8.11 12.90 -3.21
CA CYS A 139 8.24 14.07 -2.34
C CYS A 139 6.96 14.92 -2.39
N ILE A 140 6.18 14.98 -1.30
CA ILE A 140 4.93 15.77 -1.25
C ILE A 140 5.20 17.14 -0.62
N LYS A 141 4.82 18.22 -1.30
CA LYS A 141 4.56 19.54 -0.69
C LYS A 141 3.07 19.60 -0.32
N TRP A 142 2.77 19.82 0.96
CA TRP A 142 1.39 19.89 1.45
C TRP A 142 0.83 21.31 1.33
N GLU A 143 -0.36 21.46 0.75
CA GLU A 143 -1.20 22.67 0.92
C GLU A 143 -2.40 22.40 1.85
N VAL A 144 -2.90 23.50 2.42
CA VAL A 144 -3.74 23.60 3.63
C VAL A 144 -5.18 23.14 3.37
N PHE A 145 -5.42 21.84 3.34
CA PHE A 145 -6.77 21.25 3.45
C PHE A 145 -6.84 20.10 4.48
N VAL A 146 -5.79 19.97 5.30
CA VAL A 146 -5.49 18.75 6.04
C VAL A 146 -5.81 18.89 7.54
N ALA A 147 -7.06 19.18 7.92
CA ALA A 147 -7.44 19.25 9.34
C ALA A 147 -8.04 17.92 9.84
N ASN A 148 -9.18 17.49 9.27
CA ASN A 148 -9.92 16.33 9.78
C ASN A 148 -9.19 14.98 9.58
N ARG A 149 -8.43 14.83 8.49
CA ARG A 149 -7.70 13.59 8.21
C ARG A 149 -6.29 13.56 8.83
N VAL A 150 -5.68 14.72 9.07
CA VAL A 150 -4.48 14.79 9.93
C VAL A 150 -4.87 14.36 11.33
N GLY A 151 -6.03 14.77 11.85
CA GLY A 151 -6.52 14.29 13.15
C GLY A 151 -6.68 12.77 13.20
N GLU A 152 -7.22 12.13 12.16
CA GLU A 152 -7.34 10.67 12.07
C GLU A 152 -5.98 9.97 11.98
N ILE A 153 -5.08 10.45 11.11
CA ILE A 153 -3.72 9.94 10.95
C ILE A 153 -2.94 10.09 12.26
N GLN A 154 -3.00 11.26 12.90
CA GLN A 154 -2.39 11.54 14.19
C GLN A 154 -2.98 10.65 15.28
N THR A 155 -4.29 10.43 15.33
CA THR A 155 -4.91 9.54 16.32
C THR A 155 -4.47 8.09 16.14
N LEU A 156 -4.34 7.64 14.89
CA LEU A 156 -3.89 6.28 14.57
C LEU A 156 -2.38 6.08 14.80
N ILE A 157 -1.56 7.10 14.52
CA ILE A 157 -0.09 7.02 14.54
C ILE A 157 0.51 7.45 15.90
N ILE A 158 0.05 8.53 16.54
CA ILE A 158 0.60 9.03 17.83
C ILE A 158 0.41 8.02 18.96
N ARG A 159 -0.61 7.16 18.88
CA ARG A 159 -0.79 6.07 19.84
C ARG A 159 0.20 4.90 19.65
N GLN A 160 0.94 4.86 18.54
CA GLN A 160 1.75 3.70 18.13
C GLN A 160 3.25 4.00 17.95
N THR A 161 3.68 5.27 17.92
CA THR A 161 5.08 5.62 17.62
C THR A 161 5.58 6.78 18.50
N ARG A 162 6.79 6.64 19.07
CA ARG A 162 7.46 7.73 19.84
C ARG A 162 8.07 8.82 18.97
N ASP A 163 8.34 8.55 17.69
CA ASP A 163 8.90 9.55 16.75
C ASP A 163 8.22 9.43 15.39
N PHE A 164 7.32 10.37 15.07
CA PHE A 164 6.78 10.56 13.73
C PHE A 164 7.58 11.67 13.04
N SER A 165 8.56 11.29 12.22
CA SER A 165 9.26 12.20 11.33
C SER A 165 9.03 11.77 9.89
N LEU A 166 8.30 12.60 9.13
CA LEU A 166 8.19 12.51 7.68
C LEU A 166 9.50 13.02 7.08
N THR A 167 10.58 12.26 7.21
CA THR A 167 11.86 12.64 6.60
C THR A 167 11.81 12.27 5.12
N GLY A 168 11.63 13.28 4.27
CA GLY A 168 12.05 13.19 2.88
C GLY A 168 13.55 12.94 2.88
N TYR A 169 13.98 11.80 2.33
CA TYR A 169 15.38 11.56 2.08
C TYR A 169 15.84 12.58 1.03
N HIS A 170 16.60 13.58 1.45
CA HIS A 170 17.44 14.36 0.57
C HIS A 170 18.56 13.42 0.08
N ILE A 171 18.47 13.02 -1.18
CA ILE A 171 19.65 12.67 -1.98
C ILE A 171 20.00 13.93 -2.77
#